data_AF-A0A936WFB9-F1
#
_entry.id   AF-A0A936WFB9-F1
#
_cell.length_a   1.000
_cell.length_b   1.000
_cell.length_c   1.000
_cell.angle_alpha   90.00
_cell.angle_beta   90.00
_cell.angle_gamma   90.00
#
_symmetry.space_group_name_H-M   'P 1'
#
loop_
_entity.id
_entity.type
_entity.pdbx_description
1 polymer ?
#
loop_
_entity_poly.entity_id
_entity_poly.type
_entity_poly.pdbx_seq_one_letter_code
_entity_poly.pdbx_strand_id
1 'polypeptide(L)'
;MVPIPGSDFEIGKYTVTFDEWDACVEDGGCNGYKPLDEEWGRGKQPVVNVNWNDVQSYLEWLSRKTGKTYRLPSEHEWEIATRAGTTTQYYWGDELGFQNANCHGCGILAMDGWLQGRRLCKTGSSRWVF
;
A
#
# COMPACT_ATOMS: atom_id res chain seq x y z
N MET A 1 -0.17 -13.82 1.83
CA MET A 1 0.90 -13.64 0.84
C MET A 1 0.42 -14.16 -0.49
N VAL A 2 0.83 -13.52 -1.58
CA VAL A 2 0.52 -13.94 -2.96
C VAL A 2 1.83 -14.06 -3.75
N PRO A 3 2.03 -15.13 -4.54
CA PRO A 3 3.21 -15.28 -5.38
C PRO A 3 3.17 -14.31 -6.55
N ILE A 4 4.32 -13.74 -6.89
CA ILE A 4 4.47 -12.87 -8.05
C ILE A 4 4.95 -13.71 -9.25
N PRO A 5 4.20 -13.73 -10.38
CA PRO A 5 4.60 -14.51 -11.55
C PRO A 5 5.98 -14.10 -12.08
N GLY A 6 6.85 -15.09 -12.28
CA GLY A 6 8.20 -14.85 -12.81
C GLY A 6 9.22 -14.37 -11.78
N SER A 7 8.88 -14.37 -10.48
CA SER A 7 9.83 -14.10 -9.39
C SER A 7 9.85 -15.21 -8.33
N ASP A 8 10.80 -15.11 -7.41
CA ASP A 8 11.03 -16.04 -6.30
C ASP A 8 10.50 -15.53 -4.94
N PHE A 9 9.67 -14.47 -4.95
CA PHE A 9 9.12 -13.86 -3.75
C PHE A 9 7.59 -13.82 -3.76
N GLU A 10 7.02 -13.71 -2.56
CA GLU A 10 5.61 -13.43 -2.34
C GLU A 10 5.46 -12.05 -1.69
N ILE A 11 4.35 -11.37 -1.96
CA ILE A 11 4.03 -10.07 -1.34
C ILE A 11 2.67 -10.12 -0.65
N GLY A 12 2.43 -9.21 0.30
CA GLY A 12 1.11 -9.02 0.89
C GLY A 12 0.10 -8.62 -0.19
N LYS A 13 -1.07 -9.28 -0.23
CA LYS A 13 -2.15 -8.89 -1.15
C LYS A 13 -2.75 -7.54 -0.76
N TYR A 14 -2.76 -7.28 0.54
CA TYR A 14 -3.25 -6.06 1.16
C TYR A 14 -2.12 -5.45 1.98
N THR A 15 -2.23 -4.15 2.27
CA THR A 15 -1.41 -3.49 3.29
C THR A 15 -1.73 -4.09 4.67
N VAL A 16 -0.77 -4.00 5.59
CA VAL A 16 -0.97 -4.45 6.97
C VAL A 16 -2.09 -3.62 7.60
N THR A 17 -3.05 -4.30 8.19
CA THR A 17 -4.24 -3.69 8.78
C THR A 17 -4.07 -3.35 10.25
N PHE A 18 -4.94 -2.49 10.79
CA PHE A 18 -4.98 -2.23 12.23
C PHE A 18 -5.26 -3.50 13.04
N ASP A 19 -6.12 -4.41 12.58
CA ASP A 19 -6.37 -5.70 13.26
C ASP A 19 -5.10 -6.55 13.36
N GLU A 20 -4.31 -6.62 12.28
CA GLU A 20 -3.05 -7.37 12.26
C GLU A 20 -1.98 -6.71 13.14
N TRP A 21 -1.92 -5.38 13.14
CA TRP A 21 -1.04 -4.62 14.01
C TRP A 21 -1.40 -4.80 15.48
N ASP A 22 -2.68 -4.70 15.83
CA ASP A 22 -3.16 -4.85 17.20
C ASP A 22 -2.86 -6.27 17.73
N ALA A 23 -2.99 -7.31 16.88
CA ALA A 23 -2.55 -8.66 17.24
C ALA A 23 -1.04 -8.76 17.53
N CYS A 24 -0.21 -8.01 16.80
CA CYS A 24 1.22 -7.91 17.10
C CYS A 24 1.49 -7.22 18.44
N VAL A 25 0.74 -6.17 18.75
CA VAL A 25 0.84 -5.46 20.03
C VAL A 25 0.43 -6.35 21.20
N GLU A 26 -0.68 -7.08 21.07
CA GLU A 26 -1.20 -8.00 22.09
C GLU A 26 -0.21 -9.14 22.39
N ASP A 27 0.48 -9.65 21.37
CA ASP A 27 1.53 -10.65 21.51
C ASP A 27 2.87 -10.08 22.03
N GLY A 28 2.97 -8.76 22.25
CA GLY A 28 4.19 -8.09 22.68
C GLY A 28 5.27 -7.96 21.59
N GLY A 29 4.91 -8.15 20.32
CA GLY A 29 5.83 -8.03 19.18
C GLY A 29 6.10 -6.60 18.71
N CYS A 30 5.12 -5.71 18.90
CA CYS A 30 5.15 -4.33 18.38
C CYS A 30 5.37 -3.28 19.48
N ASN A 31 6.13 -3.63 20.53
CA ASN A 31 6.55 -2.72 21.61
C ASN A 31 5.41 -1.96 22.32
N GLY A 32 4.18 -2.49 22.32
CA GLY A 32 3.03 -1.79 22.90
C GLY A 32 2.53 -0.59 22.08
N TYR A 33 3.12 -0.30 20.92
CA TYR A 33 2.80 0.90 20.14
C TYR A 33 1.46 0.73 19.42
N LYS A 34 0.46 1.55 19.78
CA LYS A 34 -0.85 1.61 19.12
C LYS A 34 -1.00 2.96 18.42
N PRO A 35 -0.77 3.05 17.09
CA PRO A 35 -0.91 4.30 16.36
C PRO A 35 -2.37 4.78 16.31
N LEU A 36 -2.55 6.10 16.27
CA LEU A 36 -3.83 6.75 16.05
C LEU A 36 -4.34 6.45 14.63
N ASP A 37 -5.65 6.35 14.48
CA ASP A 37 -6.36 6.04 13.24
C ASP A 37 -6.85 7.29 12.48
N GLU A 38 -6.43 8.49 12.93
CA GLU A 38 -6.83 9.79 12.36
C GLU A 38 -8.35 9.97 12.24
N GLU A 39 -9.13 9.29 13.10
CA GLU A 39 -10.60 9.25 13.04
C GLU A 39 -11.16 8.66 11.73
N TRP A 40 -10.33 8.00 10.91
CA TRP A 40 -10.75 7.31 9.68
C TRP A 40 -11.30 5.92 9.95
N GLY A 41 -11.03 5.39 11.15
CA GLY A 41 -11.47 4.09 11.63
C GLY A 41 -10.37 3.03 11.63
N ARG A 42 -10.57 1.99 12.44
CA ARG A 42 -9.65 0.84 12.59
C ARG A 42 -10.17 -0.41 11.90
N GLY A 43 -9.66 -1.57 12.31
CA GLY A 43 -10.07 -2.87 11.81
C GLY A 43 -9.25 -3.27 10.59
N LYS A 44 -9.93 -3.53 9.48
CA LYS A 44 -9.34 -3.90 8.20
C LYS A 44 -8.76 -2.72 7.40
N GLN A 45 -8.77 -1.51 7.96
CA GLN A 45 -8.09 -0.38 7.35
C GLN A 45 -6.56 -0.51 7.50
N PRO A 46 -5.77 0.03 6.56
CA PRO A 46 -4.33 0.03 6.66
C PRO A 46 -3.86 0.71 7.96
N VAL A 47 -2.89 0.12 8.64
CA VAL A 47 -2.24 0.77 9.77
C VAL A 47 -1.46 1.99 9.25
N VAL A 48 -1.71 3.15 9.85
CA VAL A 48 -1.00 4.40 9.54
C VAL A 48 -0.16 4.84 10.73
N ASN A 49 0.64 5.90 10.55
CA ASN A 49 1.48 6.50 11.60
C ASN A 49 2.55 5.56 12.20
N VAL A 50 2.96 4.51 11.49
CA VAL A 50 4.08 3.64 11.88
C VAL A 50 5.37 4.11 11.21
N ASN A 51 6.48 4.05 11.94
CA ASN A 51 7.80 4.34 11.38
C ASN A 51 8.53 3.05 10.95
N TRP A 52 9.66 3.21 10.27
CA TRP A 52 10.43 2.08 9.74
C TRP A 52 10.89 1.07 10.81
N ASN A 53 11.28 1.54 12.01
CA ASN A 53 11.71 0.67 13.10
C ASN A 53 10.53 -0.11 13.70
N ASP A 54 9.36 0.51 13.80
CA ASP A 54 8.13 -0.17 14.25
C ASP A 54 7.80 -1.31 13.27
N VAL A 55 7.93 -1.06 11.97
CA VAL A 55 7.72 -2.06 10.92
C VAL A 55 8.74 -3.20 11.01
N GLN A 56 10.01 -2.94 11.33
CA GLN A 56 10.96 -4.03 11.56
C GLN A 56 10.53 -4.92 12.73
N SER A 57 10.07 -4.33 13.84
CA SER A 57 9.58 -5.08 15.01
C SER A 57 8.38 -5.98 14.63
N TYR A 58 7.46 -5.45 13.82
CA TYR A 58 6.34 -6.22 13.27
C TYR A 58 6.81 -7.39 12.40
N LEU A 59 7.77 -7.16 11.49
CA LEU A 59 8.29 -8.20 10.59
C LEU A 59 9.03 -9.30 11.35
N GLU A 60 9.81 -8.94 12.38
CA GLU A 60 10.47 -9.89 13.27
C GLU A 60 9.46 -10.73 14.07
N TRP A 61 8.42 -10.10 14.62
CA TRP A 61 7.33 -10.80 15.29
C TRP A 61 6.60 -11.75 14.34
N LEU A 62 6.22 -11.28 13.14
CA LEU A 62 5.50 -12.08 12.16
C LEU A 62 6.34 -13.29 11.71
N SER A 63 7.64 -13.07 11.55
CA SER A 63 8.58 -14.13 11.18
C SER A 63 8.67 -15.20 12.28
N ARG A 64 8.77 -14.78 13.55
CA ARG A 64 8.75 -15.71 14.69
C ARG A 64 7.43 -16.45 14.81
N LYS A 65 6.30 -15.77 14.63
CA LYS A 65 4.95 -16.34 14.79
C LYS A 65 4.61 -17.39 13.74
N THR A 66 5.12 -17.24 12.52
CA THR A 66 4.78 -18.10 11.37
C THR A 66 5.88 -19.07 10.99
N GLY A 67 7.12 -18.86 11.46
CA GLY A 67 8.29 -19.62 11.07
C GLY A 67 8.81 -19.32 9.66
N LYS A 68 8.30 -18.29 8.99
CA LYS A 68 8.77 -17.83 7.68
C LYS A 68 9.56 -16.53 7.82
N THR A 69 10.39 -16.19 6.84
CA THR A 69 11.09 -14.90 6.83
C THR A 69 10.26 -13.85 6.13
N TYR A 70 9.94 -12.76 6.84
CA TYR A 70 9.27 -11.58 6.29
C TYR A 70 10.22 -10.39 6.27
N ARG A 71 10.08 -9.54 5.25
CA ARG A 71 10.80 -8.28 5.10
C ARG A 71 9.97 -7.26 4.31
N LEU A 72 10.40 -6.01 4.33
CA LEU A 72 9.90 -5.04 3.36
C LEU A 72 10.34 -5.43 1.93
N PRO A 73 9.48 -5.22 0.92
CA PRO A 73 9.90 -5.32 -0.47
C PRO A 73 10.90 -4.20 -0.78
N SER A 74 11.86 -4.49 -1.66
CA SER A 74 12.63 -3.44 -2.32
C SER A 74 11.73 -2.61 -3.24
N GLU A 75 12.16 -1.41 -3.61
CA GLU A 75 11.44 -0.55 -4.57
C GLU A 75 11.14 -1.29 -5.88
N HIS A 76 12.11 -2.04 -6.39
CA HIS A 76 11.97 -2.82 -7.62
C HIS A 76 10.97 -3.97 -7.48
N GLU A 77 11.01 -4.74 -6.38
CA GLU A 77 10.03 -5.82 -6.15
C GLU A 77 8.62 -5.27 -5.99
N TRP A 78 8.49 -4.11 -5.35
CA TRP A 78 7.22 -3.41 -5.22
C TRP A 78 6.71 -2.92 -6.58
N GLU A 79 7.57 -2.37 -7.44
CA GLU A 79 7.20 -1.97 -8.81
C GLU A 79 6.75 -3.17 -9.66
N ILE A 80 7.48 -4.29 -9.61
CA ILE A 80 7.07 -5.52 -10.32
C ILE A 80 5.67 -5.97 -9.86
N ALA A 81 5.46 -6.02 -8.54
CA ALA A 81 4.19 -6.47 -7.98
C ALA A 81 3.04 -5.53 -8.37
N THR A 82 3.24 -4.22 -8.31
CA THR A 82 2.20 -3.23 -8.61
C THR A 82 1.91 -3.09 -10.11
N ARG A 83 2.88 -3.34 -10.99
CA ARG A 83 2.65 -3.34 -12.44
C ARG A 83 1.84 -4.54 -12.94
N ALA A 84 1.86 -5.65 -12.23
CA ALA A 84 1.14 -6.87 -12.59
C ALA A 84 1.40 -7.33 -14.06
N GLY A 85 2.63 -7.15 -14.55
CA GLY A 85 3.04 -7.51 -15.91
C GLY A 85 2.68 -6.48 -17.00
N THR A 86 2.06 -5.34 -16.63
CA THR A 86 1.74 -4.26 -17.56
C THR A 86 2.89 -3.27 -17.71
N THR A 87 2.93 -2.58 -18.85
CA THR A 87 3.84 -1.44 -19.11
C THR A 87 3.09 -0.11 -19.20
N THR A 88 1.79 -0.12 -18.89
CA THR A 88 0.90 1.04 -18.93
C THR A 88 1.15 1.96 -17.73
N GLN A 89 0.57 3.16 -17.76
CA GLN A 89 0.73 4.14 -16.69
C GLN A 89 0.17 3.64 -15.34
N TYR A 90 -0.97 2.95 -15.37
CA TYR A 90 -1.58 2.27 -14.24
C TYR A 90 -1.67 0.78 -14.52
N TYR A 91 -1.79 -0.06 -13.49
CA TYR A 91 -1.93 -1.51 -13.69
C TYR A 91 -3.20 -1.91 -14.44
N TRP A 92 -4.19 -1.00 -14.49
CA TRP A 92 -5.46 -1.18 -15.20
C TRP A 92 -5.52 -0.50 -16.58
N GLY A 93 -4.44 0.12 -17.04
CA GLY A 93 -4.38 0.81 -18.34
C GLY A 93 -3.77 2.21 -18.25
N ASP A 94 -3.87 2.98 -19.33
CA ASP A 94 -3.27 4.32 -19.43
C ASP A 94 -4.20 5.45 -18.96
N GLU A 95 -5.50 5.19 -18.83
CA GLU A 95 -6.47 6.15 -18.32
C GLU A 95 -6.63 6.04 -16.81
N LEU A 96 -6.92 7.17 -16.16
CA LEU A 96 -7.15 7.24 -14.70
C LEU A 96 -8.24 6.26 -14.22
N GLY A 97 -9.28 6.04 -15.04
CA GLY A 97 -10.42 5.21 -14.67
C GLY A 97 -11.28 5.83 -13.56
N PHE A 98 -12.28 5.08 -13.09
CA PHE A 98 -13.18 5.46 -12.00
C PHE A 98 -13.22 4.33 -10.97
N GLN A 99 -13.06 4.67 -9.69
CA GLN A 99 -13.05 3.72 -8.56
C GLN A 99 -11.96 2.62 -8.61
N ASN A 100 -10.88 2.83 -9.37
CA ASN A 100 -9.74 1.90 -9.40
C ASN A 100 -8.72 2.16 -8.28
N ALA A 101 -8.73 3.35 -7.68
CA ALA A 101 -7.88 3.73 -6.55
C ALA A 101 -8.59 4.77 -5.68
N ASN A 102 -8.21 4.83 -4.40
CA ASN A 102 -8.60 5.93 -3.52
C ASN A 102 -7.68 7.13 -3.81
N CYS A 103 -8.11 8.02 -4.72
CA CYS A 103 -7.38 9.25 -5.03
C CYS A 103 -8.30 10.45 -5.21
N HIS A 104 -7.83 11.60 -4.74
CA HIS A 104 -8.59 12.84 -4.76
C HIS A 104 -8.81 13.33 -6.20
N GLY A 105 -10.07 13.39 -6.64
CA GLY A 105 -10.44 13.90 -7.96
C GLY A 105 -10.20 12.93 -9.13
N CYS A 106 -9.84 11.67 -8.87
CA CYS A 106 -9.72 10.66 -9.93
C CYS A 106 -11.08 10.26 -10.49
N GLY A 107 -11.21 10.26 -11.82
CA GLY A 107 -12.40 9.77 -12.51
C GLY A 107 -13.63 10.67 -12.41
N ILE A 108 -13.53 11.86 -11.82
CA ILE A 108 -14.54 12.90 -11.99
C ILE A 108 -14.36 13.46 -13.40
N LEU A 109 -15.25 13.05 -14.32
CA LEU A 109 -15.53 13.85 -15.51
C LEU A 109 -15.93 15.24 -14.98
N ALA A 110 -15.20 16.27 -15.39
CA ALA A 110 -15.51 17.65 -15.03
C ALA A 110 -17.00 17.94 -15.27
N MET A 111 -17.77 17.98 -14.17
CA MET A 111 -19.12 18.52 -14.03
C MET A 111 -19.32 19.94 -14.56
N ASP A 112 -18.25 20.68 -14.84
CA ASP A 112 -18.35 22.12 -15.03
C ASP A 112 -17.78 22.47 -16.41
N GLY A 113 -18.69 22.56 -17.38
CA GLY A 113 -18.37 22.82 -18.77
C GLY A 113 -17.78 24.21 -18.98
N TRP A 114 -16.45 24.27 -19.18
CA TRP A 114 -15.80 25.22 -20.08
C TRP A 114 -14.54 24.56 -20.67
N LEU A 115 -14.53 24.43 -22.00
CA LEU A 115 -13.48 23.80 -22.80
C LEU A 115 -12.14 24.55 -22.68
N GLN A 116 -11.05 23.84 -22.41
CA GLN A 116 -9.94 23.58 -23.34
C GLN A 116 -8.68 23.12 -22.60
N GLY A 117 -8.11 22.01 -23.06
CA GLY A 117 -6.66 21.82 -23.00
C GLY A 117 -6.21 20.51 -22.39
N ARG A 118 -5.77 19.60 -23.26
CA ARG A 118 -4.67 18.67 -22.98
C ARG A 118 -3.63 19.32 -22.07
N ARG A 119 -3.51 18.81 -20.85
CA ARG A 119 -2.31 18.84 -19.99
C ARG A 119 -2.52 17.76 -18.94
N LEU A 120 -2.08 16.54 -19.23
CA LEU A 120 -0.79 16.04 -18.71
C LEU A 120 -0.62 16.43 -17.24
N CYS A 121 -1.06 15.56 -16.32
CA CYS A 121 -0.41 15.45 -15.03
C CYS A 121 1.01 14.91 -15.27
N LYS A 122 1.91 15.77 -15.75
CA LYS A 122 3.36 15.62 -15.59
C LYS A 122 3.76 16.41 -14.34
N THR A 123 3.59 15.78 -13.18
CA THR A 123 4.33 16.06 -11.95
C THR A 123 4.34 14.71 -11.22
N GLY A 124 5.41 13.93 -11.23
CA GLY A 124 6.72 14.37 -10.79
C GLY A 124 6.73 14.66 -9.29
N SER A 125 6.09 13.79 -8.49
CA SER A 125 6.31 13.66 -7.05
C SER A 125 5.67 12.35 -6.61
N SER A 126 6.42 11.26 -6.76
CA SER A 126 6.08 9.99 -6.15
C SER A 126 6.35 10.08 -4.65
N ARG A 127 5.47 10.76 -3.92
CA ARG A 127 5.40 10.61 -2.48
C ARG A 127 4.42 9.47 -2.22
N TRP A 128 4.95 8.26 -2.34
CA TRP A 128 4.22 7.05 -1.94
C TRP A 128 3.95 7.14 -0.44
N VAL A 129 2.67 7.13 -0.08
CA VAL A 129 2.22 6.87 1.29
C VAL A 129 1.95 5.37 1.35
N PHE A 130 2.57 4.69 2.31
CA PHE A 130 2.47 3.24 2.56
C PHE A 130 1.07 2.85 3.03
#